data_AF-A0A533XA62-F1
#
_entry.id   AF-A0A533XA62-F1
#
_cell.length_a   1.000
_cell.length_b   1.000
_cell.length_c   1.000
_cell.angle_alpha   90.00
_cell.angle_beta   90.00
_cell.angle_gamma   90.00
#
_symmetry.space_group_name_H-M   'P 1'
#
loop_
_entity.id
_entity.type
_entity.pdbx_description
1 polymer ?
#
loop_
_entity_poly.entity_id
_entity_poly.type
_entity_poly.pdbx_seq_one_letter_code
_entity_poly.pdbx_strand_id
1 'polypeptide(L)'
;MKVGLSEMHDIASGAAILGTGGGGDPYIGKLMALTAIRDHGPVTLLDPTEVPDDWFVVPTAIMGAPTVLIERIPRGDEAVASLRLLEKYHGRKADATMPIEAGGVNSTIPFVVAAKTGLPVIDGDGMGRAFPELQMETFSIYGIPGSPIAIHDEKGNSALLNAVDNFALEWLARGLTIKMGGSSHIAEYAMSGKDVKRTAVRNCVSLVLKIGRTIREAAEKKESPLEALMRVTEGTNYGKAIPLFKGKILDVERRTTAGFAVGTTTIEGLDEYAGRTMTRRFQNENLMAAVDGEVVASVPDLISILDTESARAITTEGLRYGFRVTVIGIPTPEIMRTPEALKVWGPRYFNLETDYIPLEMRHPAFYRKAKLSPDKEGKYRPHLRSS
;
A
#
# COMPACT_ATOMS: atom_id res chain seq x y z
N MET A 1 5.67 -17.53 9.62
CA MET A 1 6.29 -18.27 8.48
C MET A 1 7.68 -17.72 8.18
N LYS A 2 8.45 -18.33 7.27
CA LYS A 2 9.74 -17.77 6.79
C LYS A 2 9.57 -17.19 5.39
N VAL A 3 10.15 -16.01 5.15
CA VAL A 3 10.20 -15.35 3.84
C VAL A 3 11.61 -15.50 3.30
N GLY A 4 11.76 -16.37 2.30
CA GLY A 4 12.99 -16.57 1.55
C GLY A 4 12.99 -15.81 0.22
N LEU A 5 13.88 -16.21 -0.69
CA LEU A 5 14.04 -15.55 -1.99
C LEU A 5 12.76 -15.66 -2.85
N SER A 6 12.16 -16.85 -2.92
CA SER A 6 10.93 -17.08 -3.69
C SER A 6 9.76 -16.25 -3.15
N GLU A 7 9.56 -16.24 -1.84
CA GLU A 7 8.49 -15.46 -1.21
C GLU A 7 8.69 -13.96 -1.43
N MET A 8 9.93 -13.47 -1.46
CA MET A 8 10.21 -12.06 -1.74
C MET A 8 9.84 -11.65 -3.18
N HIS A 9 10.00 -12.55 -4.16
CA HIS A 9 9.48 -12.31 -5.51
C HIS A 9 7.95 -12.18 -5.50
N ASP A 10 7.27 -13.07 -4.79
CA ASP A 10 5.81 -13.05 -4.66
C ASP A 10 5.32 -11.78 -3.93
N ILE A 11 5.97 -11.41 -2.82
CA ILE A 11 5.66 -10.19 -2.06
C ILE A 11 5.78 -8.96 -2.96
N ALA A 12 6.87 -8.82 -3.70
CA ALA A 12 7.05 -7.67 -4.58
C ALA A 12 5.95 -7.59 -5.66
N SER A 13 5.58 -8.72 -6.27
CA SER A 13 4.51 -8.74 -7.27
C SER A 13 3.13 -8.41 -6.70
N GLY A 14 2.79 -8.92 -5.52
CA GLY A 14 1.51 -8.59 -4.88
C GLY A 14 1.47 -7.18 -4.28
N ALA A 15 2.58 -6.67 -3.78
CA ALA A 15 2.73 -5.31 -3.27
C ALA A 15 2.47 -4.27 -4.36
N ALA A 16 2.83 -4.55 -5.61
CA ALA A 16 2.51 -3.66 -6.72
C ALA A 16 0.98 -3.52 -6.95
N ILE A 17 0.20 -4.57 -6.64
CA ILE A 17 -1.26 -4.55 -6.73
C ILE A 17 -1.84 -3.75 -5.56
N LEU A 18 -1.47 -4.08 -4.31
CA LEU A 18 -1.96 -3.33 -3.15
C LEU A 18 -1.42 -1.89 -3.08
N GLY A 19 -0.33 -1.60 -3.81
CA GLY A 19 0.19 -0.26 -4.01
C GLY A 19 -0.75 0.66 -4.80
N THR A 20 -1.77 0.13 -5.49
CA THR A 20 -2.81 0.93 -6.16
C THR A 20 -2.25 2.02 -7.09
N GLY A 21 -1.20 1.68 -7.83
CA GLY A 21 -0.51 2.63 -8.72
C GLY A 21 0.56 3.49 -8.04
N GLY A 22 0.60 3.56 -6.72
CA GLY A 22 1.64 4.25 -5.95
C GLY A 22 2.43 3.33 -5.02
N GLY A 23 3.03 3.88 -3.97
CA GLY A 23 4.07 3.20 -3.16
C GLY A 23 5.38 2.90 -3.92
N GLY A 24 5.46 3.26 -5.20
CA GLY A 24 6.61 3.07 -6.09
C GLY A 24 6.82 1.64 -6.59
N ASP A 25 7.62 1.49 -7.64
CA ASP A 25 8.00 0.18 -8.17
C ASP A 25 8.78 -0.62 -7.08
N PRO A 26 8.28 -1.80 -6.67
CA PRO A 26 8.95 -2.63 -5.69
C PRO A 26 10.28 -3.22 -6.19
N TYR A 27 10.64 -3.06 -7.46
CA TYR A 27 11.82 -3.66 -8.07
C TYR A 27 13.12 -3.40 -7.30
N ILE A 28 13.44 -2.13 -6.99
CA ILE A 28 14.68 -1.77 -6.30
C ILE A 28 14.69 -2.35 -4.87
N GLY A 29 13.61 -2.12 -4.11
CA GLY A 29 13.51 -2.64 -2.74
C GLY A 29 13.52 -4.17 -2.68
N LYS A 30 12.91 -4.85 -3.65
CA LYS A 30 13.00 -6.31 -3.83
C LYS A 30 14.43 -6.76 -4.03
N LEU A 31 15.21 -6.12 -4.91
CA LEU A 31 16.62 -6.49 -5.12
C LEU A 31 17.44 -6.31 -3.85
N MET A 32 17.19 -5.24 -3.09
CA MET A 32 17.83 -5.02 -1.78
C MET A 32 17.46 -6.13 -0.79
N ALA A 33 16.18 -6.48 -0.70
CA ALA A 33 15.70 -7.51 0.21
C ALA A 33 16.21 -8.91 -0.18
N LEU A 34 16.23 -9.25 -1.48
CA LEU A 34 16.81 -10.51 -1.97
C LEU A 34 18.29 -10.62 -1.64
N THR A 35 19.04 -9.52 -1.75
CA THR A 35 20.47 -9.50 -1.40
C THR A 35 20.64 -9.71 0.10
N ALA A 36 19.91 -8.95 0.93
CA ALA A 36 19.98 -9.10 2.38
C ALA A 36 19.57 -10.51 2.86
N ILE A 37 18.52 -11.10 2.27
CA ILE A 37 18.09 -12.48 2.57
C ILE A 37 19.12 -13.51 2.13
N ARG A 38 19.82 -13.29 1.01
CA ARG A 38 20.89 -14.18 0.55
C ARG A 38 22.07 -14.16 1.53
N ASP A 39 22.43 -12.99 2.03
CA ASP A 39 23.60 -12.79 2.86
C ASP A 39 23.37 -13.17 4.34
N HIS A 40 22.14 -12.98 4.83
CA HIS A 40 21.81 -13.15 6.26
C HIS A 40 20.76 -14.23 6.55
N GLY A 41 20.14 -14.81 5.52
CA GLY A 41 19.13 -15.85 5.64
C GLY A 41 17.69 -15.35 5.63
N PRO A 42 16.71 -16.28 5.69
CA PRO A 42 15.30 -15.96 5.56
C PRO A 42 14.72 -15.26 6.79
N VAL A 43 13.81 -14.32 6.54
CA VAL A 43 13.18 -13.48 7.57
C VAL A 43 11.97 -14.18 8.18
N THR A 44 11.79 -14.05 9.50
CA THR A 44 10.56 -14.48 10.16
C THR A 44 9.45 -13.47 9.91
N LEU A 45 8.35 -13.92 9.31
CA LEU A 45 7.09 -13.19 9.26
C LEU A 45 6.19 -13.67 10.40
N LEU A 46 5.91 -12.79 11.36
CA LEU A 46 5.22 -13.04 12.63
C LEU A 46 3.75 -12.65 12.54
N ASP A 47 2.86 -13.49 13.04
CA ASP A 47 1.43 -13.18 13.09
C ASP A 47 1.17 -12.03 14.10
N PRO A 48 0.36 -11.00 13.76
CA PRO A 48 0.07 -9.88 14.65
C PRO A 48 -0.56 -10.29 15.98
N THR A 49 -1.27 -11.43 16.02
CA THR A 49 -1.90 -11.94 17.24
C THR A 49 -0.91 -12.54 18.22
N GLU A 50 0.26 -12.97 17.74
CA GLU A 50 1.33 -13.58 18.54
C GLU A 50 2.31 -12.54 19.11
N VAL A 51 2.19 -11.27 18.72
CA VAL A 51 3.07 -10.18 19.18
C VAL A 51 2.86 -9.95 20.69
N PRO A 52 3.88 -10.09 21.56
CA PRO A 52 3.76 -9.75 22.98
C PRO A 52 3.43 -8.27 23.20
N ASP A 53 2.56 -7.98 24.17
CA ASP A 53 2.00 -6.64 24.38
C ASP A 53 3.06 -5.57 24.71
N ASP A 54 4.16 -5.98 25.34
CA ASP A 54 5.26 -5.14 25.83
C ASP A 54 6.44 -5.00 24.85
N TRP A 55 6.36 -5.63 23.68
CA TRP A 55 7.36 -5.48 22.62
C TRP A 55 7.47 -4.05 22.14
N PHE A 56 8.69 -3.65 21.80
CA PHE A 56 8.99 -2.39 21.16
C PHE A 56 9.08 -2.59 19.65
N VAL A 57 8.06 -2.14 18.92
CA VAL A 57 7.93 -2.33 17.47
C VAL A 57 8.23 -1.01 16.76
N VAL A 58 9.09 -1.07 15.74
CA VAL A 58 9.46 0.11 14.96
C VAL A 58 9.24 -0.16 13.46
N PRO A 59 8.17 0.40 12.87
CA PRO A 59 8.00 0.44 11.43
C PRO A 59 9.17 1.12 10.70
N THR A 60 9.48 0.63 9.50
CA THR A 60 10.52 1.22 8.63
C THR A 60 10.04 1.33 7.20
N ALA A 61 10.46 2.39 6.51
CA ALA A 61 10.05 2.67 5.15
C ALA A 61 11.05 3.57 4.41
N ILE A 62 10.71 3.91 3.18
CA ILE A 62 11.28 5.01 2.42
C ILE A 62 10.23 6.12 2.32
N MET A 63 10.69 7.36 2.54
CA MET A 63 9.97 8.57 2.22
C MET A 63 10.55 9.20 0.95
N GLY A 64 9.68 9.80 0.13
CA GLY A 64 10.12 10.60 -1.02
C GLY A 64 9.32 10.33 -2.27
N ALA A 65 9.90 10.71 -3.42
CA ALA A 65 9.27 10.51 -4.71
C ALA A 65 9.72 9.16 -5.32
N PRO A 66 8.79 8.24 -5.65
CA PRO A 66 9.13 6.99 -6.30
C PRO A 66 9.98 7.14 -7.58
N THR A 67 9.77 8.20 -8.34
CA THR A 67 10.55 8.49 -9.54
C THR A 67 12.03 8.73 -9.25
N VAL A 68 12.36 9.27 -8.06
CA VAL A 68 13.75 9.51 -7.64
C VAL A 68 14.44 8.18 -7.29
N LEU A 69 13.73 7.23 -6.67
CA LEU A 69 14.30 5.93 -6.29
C LEU A 69 14.79 5.10 -7.47
N ILE A 70 14.23 5.32 -8.66
CA ILE A 70 14.64 4.62 -9.89
C ILE A 70 16.01 5.14 -10.38
N GLU A 71 16.31 6.43 -10.17
CA GLU A 71 17.54 7.06 -10.65
C GLU A 71 18.63 7.14 -9.56
N ARG A 72 18.21 7.22 -8.28
CA ARG A 72 19.09 7.34 -7.12
C ARG A 72 18.99 6.09 -6.26
N ILE A 73 19.81 5.11 -6.61
CA ILE A 73 19.85 3.80 -5.96
C ILE A 73 20.31 3.97 -4.49
N PRO A 74 19.58 3.40 -3.52
CA PRO A 74 20.01 3.40 -2.12
C PRO A 74 21.34 2.69 -1.90
N ARG A 75 22.12 3.16 -0.93
CA ARG A 75 23.35 2.51 -0.45
C ARG A 75 23.05 1.18 0.24
N GLY A 76 21.88 1.08 0.89
CA GLY A 76 21.30 -0.13 1.47
C GLY A 76 21.49 -0.30 2.98
N ASP A 77 22.11 0.65 3.67
CA ASP A 77 22.24 0.68 5.14
C ASP A 77 21.35 1.74 5.82
N GLU A 78 20.71 2.63 5.06
CA GLU A 78 19.95 3.78 5.55
C GLU A 78 18.76 3.37 6.41
N ALA A 79 17.99 2.36 5.99
CA ALA A 79 16.84 1.86 6.77
C ALA A 79 17.27 1.33 8.15
N VAL A 80 18.38 0.57 8.18
CA VAL A 80 18.94 0.05 9.43
C VAL A 80 19.49 1.21 10.27
N ALA A 81 20.13 2.20 9.64
CA ALA A 81 20.65 3.38 10.32
C ALA A 81 19.52 4.21 10.96
N SER A 82 18.40 4.42 10.27
CA SER A 82 17.21 5.08 10.81
C SER A 82 16.65 4.32 12.01
N LEU A 83 16.51 2.99 11.91
CA LEU A 83 16.13 2.16 13.06
C LEU A 83 17.11 2.35 14.24
N ARG A 84 18.42 2.25 14.00
CA ARG A 84 19.43 2.37 15.06
C ARG A 84 19.44 3.75 15.72
N LEU A 85 19.18 4.81 14.96
CA LEU A 85 19.07 6.17 15.50
C LEU A 85 17.86 6.29 16.43
N LEU A 86 16.71 5.73 16.04
CA LEU A 86 15.51 5.74 16.87
C LEU A 86 15.66 4.88 18.13
N GLU A 87 16.26 3.68 18.01
CA GLU A 87 16.61 2.84 19.16
C GLU A 87 17.54 3.55 20.15
N LYS A 88 18.53 4.30 19.64
CA LYS A 88 19.44 5.09 20.48
C LYS A 88 18.69 6.18 21.25
N TYR A 89 17.73 6.86 20.61
CA TYR A 89 16.91 7.86 21.28
C TYR A 89 16.06 7.25 22.39
N HIS A 90 15.40 6.11 22.12
CA HIS A 90 14.57 5.43 23.12
C HIS A 90 15.37 4.66 24.18
N GLY A 91 16.68 4.47 23.99
CA GLY A 91 17.51 3.65 24.87
C GLY A 91 17.12 2.17 24.88
N ARG A 92 16.40 1.69 23.85
CA ARG A 92 15.89 0.32 23.74
C ARG A 92 16.01 -0.19 22.30
N LYS A 93 16.34 -1.47 22.15
CA LYS A 93 16.36 -2.18 20.86
C LYS A 93 14.95 -2.60 20.45
N ALA A 94 14.64 -2.51 19.17
CA ALA A 94 13.37 -3.01 18.65
C ALA A 94 13.30 -4.52 18.79
N ASP A 95 12.14 -5.04 19.14
CA ASP A 95 11.82 -6.46 19.22
C ASP A 95 11.29 -6.97 17.87
N ALA A 96 10.71 -6.08 17.05
CA ALA A 96 10.25 -6.36 15.70
C ALA A 96 10.23 -5.09 14.83
N THR A 97 10.20 -5.28 13.51
CA THR A 97 9.86 -4.22 12.55
C THR A 97 8.61 -4.60 11.77
N MET A 98 8.05 -3.66 11.02
CA MET A 98 6.92 -3.91 10.12
C MET A 98 6.89 -2.87 9.00
N PRO A 99 6.18 -3.15 7.90
CA PRO A 99 5.87 -2.12 6.91
C PRO A 99 5.00 -1.02 7.49
N ILE A 100 5.25 0.20 7.03
CA ILE A 100 4.29 1.31 7.13
C ILE A 100 3.13 1.09 6.16
N GLU A 101 3.42 0.56 4.97
CA GLU A 101 2.43 0.18 3.97
C GLU A 101 2.87 -1.10 3.25
N ALA A 102 1.93 -2.00 2.98
CA ALA A 102 2.10 -3.18 2.15
C ALA A 102 1.79 -2.87 0.67
N GLY A 103 2.22 -1.68 0.22
CA GLY A 103 2.23 -1.25 -1.18
C GLY A 103 3.64 -0.96 -1.67
N GLY A 104 3.93 -1.30 -2.93
CA GLY A 104 5.16 -0.89 -3.63
C GLY A 104 6.48 -1.20 -2.89
N VAL A 105 7.43 -0.27 -2.94
CA VAL A 105 8.78 -0.44 -2.37
C VAL A 105 8.75 -0.63 -0.86
N ASN A 106 7.84 0.04 -0.15
CA ASN A 106 7.73 0.01 1.30
C ASN A 106 7.31 -1.36 1.86
N SER A 107 6.77 -2.24 1.01
CA SER A 107 6.54 -3.65 1.35
C SER A 107 7.82 -4.47 1.51
N THR A 108 8.94 -3.99 0.97
CA THR A 108 10.21 -4.75 0.88
C THR A 108 11.30 -4.24 1.83
N ILE A 109 11.28 -2.94 2.17
CA ILE A 109 12.30 -2.31 3.02
C ILE A 109 12.38 -2.91 4.44
N PRO A 110 11.27 -3.21 5.13
CA PRO A 110 11.32 -3.88 6.42
C PRO A 110 12.03 -5.23 6.37
N PHE A 111 12.01 -5.94 5.22
CA PHE A 111 12.73 -7.20 5.06
C PHE A 111 14.24 -7.00 4.91
N VAL A 112 14.70 -5.88 4.36
CA VAL A 112 16.12 -5.49 4.37
C VAL A 112 16.58 -5.30 5.81
N VAL A 113 15.80 -4.55 6.59
CA VAL A 113 16.08 -4.29 8.01
C VAL A 113 16.08 -5.59 8.80
N ALA A 114 15.03 -6.39 8.68
CA ALA A 114 14.88 -7.66 9.38
C ALA A 114 16.01 -8.64 9.08
N ALA A 115 16.35 -8.85 7.80
CA ALA A 115 17.44 -9.75 7.42
C ALA A 115 18.78 -9.32 8.03
N LYS A 116 19.11 -8.02 7.97
CA LYS A 116 20.38 -7.49 8.49
C LYS A 116 20.46 -7.45 10.03
N THR A 117 19.32 -7.41 10.72
CA THR A 117 19.27 -7.21 12.17
C THR A 117 18.83 -8.44 12.95
N GLY A 118 18.28 -9.46 12.28
CA GLY A 118 17.70 -10.65 12.90
C GLY A 118 16.29 -10.45 13.46
N LEU A 119 15.68 -9.27 13.28
CA LEU A 119 14.34 -8.97 13.76
C LEU A 119 13.27 -9.72 12.94
N PRO A 120 12.13 -10.12 13.54
CA PRO A 120 10.96 -10.51 12.78
C PRO A 120 10.29 -9.30 12.12
N VAL A 121 9.61 -9.56 11.01
CA VAL A 121 8.63 -8.63 10.40
C VAL A 121 7.24 -9.03 10.87
N ILE A 122 6.45 -8.10 11.39
CA ILE A 122 5.04 -8.37 11.73
C ILE A 122 4.20 -8.38 10.44
N ASP A 123 3.32 -9.36 10.31
CA ASP A 123 2.38 -9.50 9.20
C ASP A 123 1.20 -8.52 9.32
N GLY A 124 1.50 -7.25 9.12
CA GLY A 124 0.54 -6.15 9.07
C GLY A 124 1.23 -4.89 8.59
N ASP A 125 0.46 -3.84 8.38
CA ASP A 125 0.99 -2.53 8.03
C ASP A 125 0.17 -1.41 8.69
N GLY A 126 0.57 -0.17 8.41
CA GLY A 126 -0.13 1.04 8.83
C GLY A 126 -1.12 1.58 7.80
N MET A 127 -1.35 0.97 6.63
CA MET A 127 -2.15 1.64 5.58
C MET A 127 -3.11 0.73 4.81
N GLY A 128 -2.89 -0.58 4.78
CA GLY A 128 -3.66 -1.56 4.01
C GLY A 128 -3.57 -1.43 2.48
N ARG A 129 -2.99 -0.34 1.99
CA ARG A 129 -2.64 0.00 0.60
C ARG A 129 -1.58 1.10 0.65
N ALA A 130 -1.14 1.60 -0.49
CA ALA A 130 -0.32 2.82 -0.47
C ALA A 130 -1.14 4.09 -0.28
N PHE A 131 -0.55 5.07 0.41
CA PHE A 131 -1.03 6.45 0.52
C PHE A 131 0.15 7.44 0.57
N PRO A 132 -0.07 8.72 0.19
CA PRO A 132 1.04 9.64 -0.06
C PRO A 132 1.71 10.24 1.20
N GLU A 133 1.06 10.22 2.36
CA GLU A 133 1.39 11.07 3.51
C GLU A 133 1.48 10.26 4.82
N LEU A 134 2.42 10.58 5.72
CA LEU A 134 2.73 9.76 6.91
C LEU A 134 1.57 9.73 7.93
N GLN A 135 0.84 10.83 8.10
CA GLN A 135 -0.30 10.87 9.00
C GLN A 135 -1.50 10.05 8.51
N MET A 136 -1.44 9.53 7.27
CA MET A 136 -2.43 8.61 6.73
C MET A 136 -2.26 7.20 7.26
N GLU A 137 -1.28 6.92 8.11
CA GLU A 137 -1.18 5.63 8.76
C GLU A 137 -2.32 5.40 9.76
N THR A 138 -2.89 4.20 9.82
CA THR A 138 -3.80 3.75 10.88
C THR A 138 -3.22 4.00 12.26
N PHE A 139 -1.90 3.92 12.41
CA PHE A 139 -1.21 4.25 13.65
C PHE A 139 -1.56 5.68 14.08
N SER A 140 -1.42 6.64 13.18
CA SER A 140 -1.81 8.05 13.38
C SER A 140 -3.31 8.19 13.64
N ILE A 141 -4.14 7.58 12.80
CA ILE A 141 -5.61 7.65 12.91
C ILE A 141 -6.10 7.15 14.29
N TYR A 142 -5.42 6.15 14.85
CA TYR A 142 -5.72 5.55 16.15
C TYR A 142 -4.78 6.00 17.28
N GLY A 143 -4.18 7.19 17.13
CA GLY A 143 -3.58 7.96 18.22
C GLY A 143 -2.14 7.61 18.58
N ILE A 144 -1.41 6.90 17.72
CA ILE A 144 0.03 6.69 17.91
C ILE A 144 0.78 7.90 17.35
N PRO A 145 1.66 8.53 18.15
CA PRO A 145 2.52 9.59 17.64
C PRO A 145 3.58 9.02 16.72
N GLY A 146 3.79 9.64 15.56
CA GLY A 146 4.93 9.33 14.69
C GLY A 146 6.25 9.87 15.24
N SER A 147 6.17 10.84 16.16
CA SER A 147 7.34 11.48 16.76
C SER A 147 8.00 10.62 17.86
N PRO A 148 9.35 10.59 17.92
CA PRO A 148 10.24 11.13 16.90
C PRO A 148 10.36 10.21 15.67
N ILE A 149 10.55 10.83 14.50
CA ILE A 149 10.96 10.14 13.27
C ILE A 149 12.46 10.25 13.08
N ALA A 150 13.12 9.12 12.77
CA ALA A 150 14.51 9.08 12.34
C ALA A 150 14.57 9.02 10.81
N ILE A 151 15.41 9.86 10.20
CA ILE A 151 15.52 10.01 8.74
C ILE A 151 16.99 9.92 8.34
N HIS A 152 17.30 9.13 7.30
CA HIS A 152 18.65 9.03 6.70
C HIS A 152 18.60 9.15 5.17
N ASP A 153 19.63 9.75 4.59
CA ASP A 153 19.89 9.66 3.14
C ASP A 153 21.07 8.72 2.82
N GLU A 154 21.29 8.44 1.54
CA GLU A 154 22.34 7.52 1.08
C GLU A 154 23.76 8.07 1.27
N LYS A 155 23.89 9.38 1.55
CA LYS A 155 25.15 10.04 1.87
C LYS A 155 25.53 9.88 3.34
N GLY A 156 24.62 9.35 4.16
CA GLY A 156 24.80 9.18 5.60
C GLY A 156 24.42 10.42 6.41
N ASN A 157 23.75 11.42 5.82
CA ASN A 157 23.13 12.49 6.60
C ASN A 157 21.97 11.90 7.39
N SER A 158 21.78 12.36 8.63
CA SER A 158 20.75 11.85 9.51
C SER A 158 20.07 12.96 10.30
N ALA A 159 18.78 12.81 10.58
CA ALA A 159 18.06 13.68 11.51
C ALA A 159 17.09 12.88 12.37
N LEU A 160 16.82 13.41 13.56
CA LEU A 160 15.72 12.97 14.41
C LEU A 160 14.77 14.16 14.56
N LEU A 161 13.52 14.02 14.12
CA LEU A 161 12.54 15.11 14.14
C LEU A 161 11.43 14.81 15.15
N ASN A 162 11.07 15.83 15.92
CA ASN A 162 9.86 15.85 16.74
C ASN A 162 8.94 16.93 16.18
N ALA A 163 7.64 16.68 16.19
CA ALA A 163 6.64 17.66 15.80
C ALA A 163 5.50 17.70 16.80
N VAL A 164 4.67 18.74 16.68
CA VAL A 164 3.51 18.97 17.55
C VAL A 164 2.38 17.97 17.30
N ASP A 165 2.28 17.46 16.08
CA ASP A 165 1.35 16.42 15.65
C ASP A 165 1.90 15.70 14.39
N ASN A 166 1.19 14.67 13.91
CA ASN A 166 1.63 13.87 12.77
C ASN A 166 1.53 14.62 11.43
N PHE A 167 0.68 15.66 11.31
CA PHE A 167 0.61 16.49 10.10
C PHE A 167 1.85 17.39 9.98
N ALA A 168 2.23 18.03 11.09
CA ALA A 168 3.46 18.81 11.17
C ALA A 168 4.70 17.91 11.01
N LEU A 169 4.66 16.68 11.51
CA LEU A 169 5.72 15.69 11.33
C LEU A 169 5.94 15.38 9.86
N GLU A 170 4.88 15.05 9.13
CA GLU A 170 4.92 14.82 7.68
C GLU A 170 5.52 16.01 6.95
N TRP A 171 5.06 17.23 7.27
CA TRP A 171 5.46 18.43 6.55
C TRP A 171 6.96 18.72 6.73
N LEU A 172 7.46 18.58 7.97
CA LEU A 172 8.87 18.73 8.30
C LEU A 172 9.73 17.62 7.68
N ALA A 173 9.30 16.36 7.81
CA ALA A 173 10.00 15.20 7.26
C ALA A 173 10.09 15.26 5.73
N ARG A 174 9.01 15.71 5.05
CA ARG A 174 9.00 15.88 3.59
C ARG A 174 9.93 16.99 3.16
N GLY A 175 9.88 18.13 3.86
CA GLY A 175 10.79 19.25 3.63
C GLY A 175 12.26 18.83 3.72
N LEU A 176 12.62 18.06 4.75
CA LEU A 176 13.97 17.52 4.90
C LEU A 176 14.31 16.52 3.79
N THR A 177 13.41 15.59 3.47
CA THR A 177 13.60 14.59 2.40
C THR A 177 13.86 15.24 1.05
N ILE A 178 13.17 16.34 0.73
CA ILE A 178 13.44 17.13 -0.49
C ILE A 178 14.87 17.69 -0.47
N LYS A 179 15.34 18.22 0.67
CA LYS A 179 16.71 18.74 0.82
C LYS A 179 17.79 17.65 0.83
N MET A 180 17.44 16.45 1.28
CA MET A 180 18.24 15.24 1.14
C MET A 180 18.27 14.73 -0.31
N GLY A 181 17.57 15.38 -1.24
CA GLY A 181 17.56 15.11 -2.68
C GLY A 181 16.43 14.18 -3.13
N GLY A 182 15.29 14.24 -2.43
CA GLY A 182 14.01 13.70 -2.88
C GLY A 182 13.69 12.27 -2.45
N SER A 183 14.59 11.60 -1.73
CA SER A 183 14.35 10.28 -1.13
C SER A 183 15.20 10.10 0.13
N SER A 184 14.60 9.48 1.15
CA SER A 184 15.23 9.20 2.45
C SER A 184 14.61 7.93 3.05
N HIS A 185 15.33 7.25 3.92
CA HIS A 185 14.81 6.11 4.69
C HIS A 185 14.41 6.54 6.08
N ILE A 186 13.29 6.00 6.56
CA ILE A 186 12.68 6.43 7.81
C ILE A 186 12.43 5.26 8.76
N ALA A 187 12.45 5.58 10.05
CA ALA A 187 11.91 4.78 11.13
C ALA A 187 11.05 5.70 12.01
N GLU A 188 9.81 5.32 12.24
CA GLU A 188 8.81 6.13 12.96
C GLU A 188 7.74 5.26 13.60
N TYR A 189 6.75 5.90 14.25
CA TYR A 189 5.63 5.24 14.95
C TYR A 189 6.11 4.11 15.87
N ALA A 190 7.16 4.39 16.64
CA ALA A 190 7.66 3.45 17.62
C ALA A 190 6.57 3.17 18.67
N MET A 191 6.13 1.91 18.78
CA MET A 191 4.92 1.56 19.51
C MET A 191 5.02 0.24 20.27
N SER A 192 4.09 0.00 21.19
CA SER A 192 4.01 -1.27 21.90
C SER A 192 3.38 -2.37 21.03
N GLY A 193 3.63 -3.64 21.33
CA GLY A 193 2.91 -4.74 20.67
C GLY A 193 1.39 -4.69 20.89
N LYS A 194 0.94 -4.17 22.04
CA LYS A 194 -0.47 -3.88 22.30
C LYS A 194 -1.03 -2.83 21.34
N ASP A 195 -0.25 -1.79 21.04
CA ASP A 195 -0.63 -0.77 20.05
C ASP A 195 -0.71 -1.36 18.66
N VAL A 196 0.28 -2.17 18.22
CA VAL A 196 0.23 -2.88 16.93
C VAL A 196 -1.08 -3.65 16.77
N LYS A 197 -1.47 -4.44 17.76
CA LYS A 197 -2.74 -5.19 17.72
C LYS A 197 -3.95 -4.27 17.56
N ARG A 198 -3.94 -3.09 18.19
CA ARG A 198 -5.06 -2.16 18.15
C ARG A 198 -5.13 -1.42 16.81
N THR A 199 -3.99 -1.04 16.24
CA THR A 199 -3.93 -0.03 15.19
C THR A 199 -3.53 -0.58 13.81
N ALA A 200 -2.79 -1.68 13.71
CA ALA A 200 -2.33 -2.19 12.42
C ALA A 200 -3.46 -2.80 11.58
N VAL A 201 -3.37 -2.61 10.26
CA VAL A 201 -4.12 -3.44 9.32
C VAL A 201 -3.40 -4.81 9.26
N ARG A 202 -4.08 -5.84 9.76
CA ARG A 202 -3.47 -7.16 9.94
C ARG A 202 -3.43 -7.95 8.64
N ASN A 203 -2.46 -8.84 8.52
CA ASN A 203 -2.31 -9.84 7.45
C ASN A 203 -2.08 -9.28 6.03
N CYS A 204 -1.70 -8.01 5.90
CA CYS A 204 -1.43 -7.38 4.61
C CYS A 204 -0.21 -8.00 3.90
N VAL A 205 0.84 -8.36 4.65
CA VAL A 205 2.07 -8.93 4.07
C VAL A 205 1.83 -10.35 3.55
N SER A 206 1.11 -11.16 4.31
CA SER A 206 0.64 -12.47 3.88
C SER A 206 -0.30 -12.37 2.67
N LEU A 207 -1.13 -11.34 2.60
CA LEU A 207 -2.00 -11.10 1.45
C LEU A 207 -1.19 -10.80 0.19
N VAL A 208 -0.24 -9.86 0.22
CA VAL A 208 0.60 -9.57 -0.96
C VAL A 208 1.40 -10.80 -1.41
N LEU A 209 1.93 -11.59 -0.46
CA LEU A 209 2.60 -12.85 -0.77
C LEU A 209 1.65 -13.82 -1.49
N LYS A 210 0.44 -14.03 -0.94
CA LYS A 210 -0.56 -14.93 -1.55
C LYS A 210 -0.98 -14.46 -2.94
N ILE A 211 -1.15 -13.15 -3.13
CA ILE A 211 -1.47 -12.56 -4.44
C ILE A 211 -0.37 -12.84 -5.45
N GLY A 212 0.88 -12.49 -5.14
CA GLY A 212 1.99 -12.68 -6.08
C GLY A 212 2.21 -14.14 -6.44
N ARG A 213 2.15 -15.02 -5.44
CA ARG A 213 2.23 -16.48 -5.66
C ARG A 213 1.10 -16.96 -6.58
N THR A 214 -0.13 -16.54 -6.33
CA THR A 214 -1.31 -16.95 -7.09
C THR A 214 -1.20 -16.52 -8.56
N ILE A 215 -0.73 -15.31 -8.82
CA ILE A 215 -0.53 -14.80 -10.19
C ILE A 215 0.56 -15.60 -10.91
N ARG A 216 1.69 -15.85 -10.24
CA ARG A 216 2.79 -16.66 -10.80
C ARG A 216 2.30 -18.07 -11.14
N GLU A 217 1.68 -18.76 -10.19
CA GLU A 217 1.22 -20.14 -10.38
C GLU A 217 0.11 -20.22 -11.44
N ALA A 218 -0.79 -19.24 -11.52
CA ALA A 218 -1.82 -19.20 -12.56
C ALA A 218 -1.17 -19.09 -13.95
N ALA A 219 -0.14 -18.25 -14.10
CA ALA A 219 0.60 -18.13 -15.35
C ALA A 219 1.31 -19.44 -15.74
N GLU A 220 1.95 -20.12 -14.78
CA GLU A 220 2.60 -21.43 -14.99
C GLU A 220 1.59 -22.52 -15.40
N LYS A 221 0.39 -22.50 -14.82
CA LYS A 221 -0.70 -23.44 -15.10
C LYS A 221 -1.56 -23.04 -16.31
N LYS A 222 -1.29 -21.89 -16.94
CA LYS A 222 -2.10 -21.29 -18.02
C LYS A 222 -3.57 -21.07 -17.62
N GLU A 223 -3.80 -20.77 -16.35
CA GLU A 223 -5.10 -20.33 -15.82
C GLU A 223 -5.21 -18.80 -15.91
N SER A 224 -6.43 -18.26 -15.85
CA SER A 224 -6.65 -16.81 -15.79
C SER A 224 -6.07 -16.23 -14.49
N PRO A 225 -5.01 -15.37 -14.55
CA PRO A 225 -4.43 -14.79 -13.34
C PRO A 225 -5.37 -13.80 -12.66
N LEU A 226 -6.24 -13.14 -13.43
CA LEU A 226 -7.27 -12.23 -12.91
C LEU A 226 -8.29 -12.97 -12.04
N GLU A 227 -8.82 -14.10 -12.53
CA GLU A 227 -9.78 -14.91 -11.77
C GLU A 227 -9.13 -15.49 -10.51
N ALA A 228 -7.86 -15.88 -10.60
CA ALA A 228 -7.10 -16.36 -9.45
C ALA A 228 -6.90 -15.26 -8.39
N LEU A 229 -6.57 -14.04 -8.83
CA LEU A 229 -6.50 -12.85 -7.97
C LEU A 229 -7.84 -12.55 -7.30
N MET A 230 -8.95 -12.61 -8.03
CA MET A 230 -10.28 -12.36 -7.46
C MET A 230 -10.65 -13.38 -6.37
N ARG A 231 -10.27 -14.65 -6.56
CA ARG A 231 -10.47 -15.71 -5.55
C ARG A 231 -9.62 -15.49 -4.30
N VAL A 232 -8.37 -15.05 -4.44
CA VAL A 232 -7.44 -14.98 -3.31
C VAL A 232 -7.80 -13.86 -2.32
N THR A 233 -8.46 -12.78 -2.76
CA THR A 233 -8.87 -11.69 -1.86
C THR A 233 -10.21 -11.95 -1.14
N GLU A 234 -11.04 -12.85 -1.65
CA GLU A 234 -12.40 -13.14 -1.14
C GLU A 234 -12.44 -13.60 0.33
N GLY A 235 -11.45 -14.41 0.75
CA GLY A 235 -11.37 -15.00 2.09
C GLY A 235 -10.50 -14.23 3.08
N THR A 236 -10.27 -12.94 2.85
CA THR A 236 -9.31 -12.13 3.61
C THR A 236 -10.03 -11.06 4.43
N ASN A 237 -9.29 -10.25 5.19
CA ASN A 237 -9.85 -9.06 5.84
C ASN A 237 -10.26 -7.96 4.85
N TYR A 238 -9.90 -8.12 3.56
CA TYR A 238 -10.43 -7.35 2.43
C TYR A 238 -11.70 -8.03 1.91
N GLY A 239 -12.15 -7.65 0.72
CA GLY A 239 -13.24 -8.34 0.02
C GLY A 239 -12.80 -8.99 -1.30
N LYS A 240 -13.73 -9.72 -1.91
CA LYS A 240 -13.55 -10.25 -3.27
C LYS A 240 -13.30 -9.12 -4.25
N ALA A 241 -12.20 -9.20 -4.99
CA ALA A 241 -11.90 -8.21 -6.01
C ALA A 241 -12.94 -8.28 -7.15
N ILE A 242 -13.18 -7.13 -7.79
CA ILE A 242 -14.12 -6.97 -8.90
C ILE A 242 -13.43 -6.38 -10.12
N PRO A 243 -13.61 -6.93 -11.34
CA PRO A 243 -13.21 -6.25 -12.56
C PRO A 243 -14.15 -5.06 -12.81
N LEU A 244 -13.59 -3.86 -12.85
CA LEU A 244 -14.34 -2.62 -13.06
C LEU A 244 -14.40 -2.24 -14.54
N PHE A 245 -13.32 -2.50 -15.30
CA PHE A 245 -13.22 -2.12 -16.70
C PHE A 245 -12.09 -2.87 -17.41
N LYS A 246 -12.24 -3.10 -18.71
CA LYS A 246 -11.19 -3.60 -19.61
C LYS A 246 -11.08 -2.66 -20.79
N GLY A 247 -9.87 -2.23 -21.11
CA GLY A 247 -9.70 -1.20 -22.13
C GLY A 247 -8.27 -0.95 -22.59
N LYS A 248 -8.11 0.04 -23.46
CA LYS A 248 -6.82 0.54 -23.97
C LYS A 248 -6.64 1.99 -23.51
N ILE A 249 -5.47 2.31 -22.96
CA ILE A 249 -5.15 3.68 -22.53
C ILE A 249 -5.12 4.61 -23.75
N LEU A 250 -5.99 5.62 -23.74
CA LEU A 250 -6.05 6.68 -24.76
C LEU A 250 -5.24 7.91 -24.39
N ASP A 251 -5.15 8.23 -23.10
CA ASP A 251 -4.44 9.42 -22.66
C ASP A 251 -4.00 9.31 -21.20
N VAL A 252 -2.89 9.96 -20.86
CA VAL A 252 -2.35 10.08 -19.51
C VAL A 252 -1.89 11.51 -19.29
N GLU A 253 -2.75 12.33 -18.67
CA GLU A 253 -2.37 13.66 -18.20
C GLU A 253 -1.70 13.54 -16.83
N ARG A 254 -0.46 14.03 -16.69
CA ARG A 254 0.28 13.98 -15.43
C ARG A 254 1.06 15.27 -15.21
N ARG A 255 0.95 15.83 -14.01
CA ARG A 255 1.76 16.96 -13.51
C ARG A 255 2.33 16.66 -12.13
N THR A 256 3.44 17.32 -11.79
CA THR A 256 4.00 17.25 -10.43
C THR A 256 3.55 18.48 -9.66
N THR A 257 2.95 18.29 -8.50
CA THR A 257 2.47 19.38 -7.64
C THR A 257 2.74 19.03 -6.19
N ALA A 258 3.43 19.93 -5.45
CA ALA A 258 3.81 19.74 -4.05
C ALA A 258 4.54 18.41 -3.73
N GLY A 259 5.30 17.87 -4.69
CA GLY A 259 6.02 16.61 -4.54
C GLY A 259 5.22 15.35 -4.89
N PHE A 260 3.99 15.49 -5.40
CA PHE A 260 3.11 14.40 -5.81
C PHE A 260 2.85 14.41 -7.31
N ALA A 261 2.70 13.23 -7.91
CA ALA A 261 2.25 13.07 -9.30
C ALA A 261 0.72 13.05 -9.36
N VAL A 262 0.11 14.12 -9.86
CA VAL A 262 -1.35 14.29 -9.93
C VAL A 262 -1.81 14.28 -11.39
N GLY A 263 -2.95 13.67 -11.66
CA GLY A 263 -3.48 13.68 -13.02
C GLY A 263 -4.70 12.80 -13.26
N THR A 264 -4.93 12.55 -14.55
CA THR A 264 -6.06 11.78 -15.07
C THR A 264 -5.58 10.78 -16.12
N THR A 265 -6.19 9.60 -16.16
CA THR A 265 -5.98 8.59 -17.21
C THR A 265 -7.32 8.29 -17.87
N THR A 266 -7.34 8.29 -19.20
CA THR A 266 -8.51 7.96 -20.02
C THR A 266 -8.30 6.60 -20.69
N ILE A 267 -9.28 5.71 -20.56
CA ILE A 267 -9.23 4.33 -21.04
C ILE A 267 -10.46 4.07 -21.92
N GLU A 268 -10.22 3.71 -23.19
CA GLU A 268 -11.25 3.28 -24.14
C GLU A 268 -11.60 1.82 -23.91
N GLY A 269 -12.88 1.52 -23.75
CA GLY A 269 -13.35 0.17 -23.47
C GLY A 269 -13.10 -0.81 -24.62
N LEU A 270 -12.75 -2.04 -24.24
CA LEU A 270 -12.59 -3.18 -25.14
C LEU A 270 -13.65 -4.25 -24.83
N ASP A 271 -13.93 -5.11 -25.80
CA ASP A 271 -14.83 -6.26 -25.65
C ASP A 271 -16.21 -5.86 -25.09
N GLU A 272 -16.61 -6.41 -23.93
CA GLU A 272 -17.89 -6.08 -23.28
C GLU A 272 -18.01 -4.61 -22.81
N TYR A 273 -16.91 -3.86 -22.83
CA TYR A 273 -16.87 -2.43 -22.52
C TYR A 273 -16.78 -1.55 -23.77
N ALA A 274 -16.83 -2.12 -24.99
CA ALA A 274 -16.73 -1.36 -26.23
C ALA A 274 -17.76 -0.21 -26.30
N GLY A 275 -17.31 0.97 -26.75
CA GLY A 275 -18.12 2.18 -26.81
C GLY A 275 -18.26 2.95 -25.49
N ARG A 276 -17.67 2.44 -24.40
CA ARG A 276 -17.62 3.11 -23.09
C ARG A 276 -16.23 3.67 -22.82
N THR A 277 -16.14 4.68 -21.96
CA THR A 277 -14.88 5.29 -21.56
C THR A 277 -14.75 5.31 -20.04
N MET A 278 -13.61 4.84 -19.53
CA MET A 278 -13.25 5.02 -18.12
C MET A 278 -12.28 6.19 -17.95
N THR A 279 -12.57 7.04 -16.97
CA THR A 279 -11.68 8.09 -16.49
C THR A 279 -11.23 7.76 -15.07
N ARG A 280 -9.91 7.80 -14.84
CA ARG A 280 -9.28 7.53 -13.54
C ARG A 280 -8.53 8.77 -13.05
N ARG A 281 -8.77 9.21 -11.81
CA ARG A 281 -8.05 10.31 -11.14
C ARG A 281 -7.04 9.77 -10.14
N PHE A 282 -5.92 10.48 -9.99
CA PHE A 282 -4.83 10.04 -9.12
C PHE A 282 -3.99 11.16 -8.52
N GLN A 283 -3.36 10.84 -7.39
CA GLN A 283 -2.29 11.58 -6.72
C GLN A 283 -1.33 10.55 -6.16
N ASN A 284 -0.24 10.24 -6.88
CA ASN A 284 0.59 9.04 -6.76
C ASN A 284 -0.21 7.73 -6.92
N GLU A 285 -1.19 7.50 -6.05
CA GLU A 285 -2.09 6.36 -6.05
C GLU A 285 -3.41 6.64 -6.81
N ASN A 286 -4.07 5.57 -7.22
CA ASN A 286 -5.39 5.57 -7.85
C ASN A 286 -6.46 5.97 -6.81
N LEU A 287 -7.12 7.11 -7.04
CA LEU A 287 -8.08 7.67 -6.10
C LEU A 287 -9.54 7.41 -6.47
N MET A 288 -9.87 7.50 -7.76
CA MET A 288 -11.25 7.36 -8.25
C MET A 288 -11.26 6.84 -9.68
N ALA A 289 -12.23 5.98 -9.99
CA ALA A 289 -12.52 5.53 -11.34
C ALA A 289 -14.00 5.77 -11.65
N ALA A 290 -14.27 6.33 -12.82
CA ALA A 290 -15.62 6.59 -13.32
C ALA A 290 -15.76 6.05 -14.75
N VAL A 291 -16.90 5.47 -15.09
CA VAL A 291 -17.22 5.00 -16.45
C VAL A 291 -18.36 5.85 -16.99
N ASP A 292 -18.12 6.54 -18.11
CA ASP A 292 -19.08 7.46 -18.73
C ASP A 292 -19.63 8.53 -17.74
N GLY A 293 -18.77 8.97 -16.81
CA GLY A 293 -19.10 9.94 -15.76
C GLY A 293 -19.61 9.34 -14.45
N GLU A 294 -20.02 8.07 -14.43
CA GLU A 294 -20.53 7.40 -13.23
C GLU A 294 -19.40 6.80 -12.40
N VAL A 295 -19.28 7.20 -11.12
CA VAL A 295 -18.22 6.71 -10.22
C VAL A 295 -18.44 5.23 -9.90
N VAL A 296 -17.52 4.39 -10.38
CA VAL A 296 -17.55 2.93 -10.14
C VAL A 296 -16.67 2.51 -8.97
N ALA A 297 -15.67 3.30 -8.60
CA ALA A 297 -14.83 3.04 -7.42
C ALA A 297 -14.17 4.34 -6.92
N SER A 298 -13.94 4.42 -5.62
CA SER A 298 -13.21 5.51 -4.98
C SER A 298 -12.49 5.02 -3.73
N VAL A 299 -11.45 5.72 -3.31
CA VAL A 299 -10.80 5.54 -2.00
C VAL A 299 -11.83 5.54 -0.84
N PRO A 300 -11.57 4.84 0.27
CA PRO A 300 -10.40 4.00 0.57
C PRO A 300 -10.32 2.64 -0.15
N ASP A 301 -11.36 2.22 -0.91
CA ASP A 301 -11.27 0.98 -1.69
C ASP A 301 -10.11 1.06 -2.69
N LEU A 302 -9.44 -0.08 -2.88
CA LEU A 302 -8.25 -0.16 -3.71
C LEU A 302 -8.67 -0.18 -5.18
N ILE A 303 -8.01 0.64 -5.98
CA ILE A 303 -8.14 0.63 -7.44
C ILE A 303 -6.77 0.24 -7.99
N SER A 304 -6.71 -0.83 -8.78
CA SER A 304 -5.46 -1.29 -9.41
C SER A 304 -5.62 -1.41 -10.91
N ILE A 305 -4.59 -0.99 -11.64
CA ILE A 305 -4.54 -1.10 -13.10
C ILE A 305 -3.55 -2.20 -13.43
N LEU A 306 -4.02 -3.23 -14.11
CA LEU A 306 -3.25 -4.41 -14.45
C LEU A 306 -3.05 -4.48 -15.96
N ASP A 307 -1.89 -4.96 -16.40
CA ASP A 307 -1.72 -5.45 -17.76
C ASP A 307 -2.73 -6.59 -18.02
N THR A 308 -3.50 -6.48 -19.11
CA THR A 308 -4.64 -7.39 -19.35
C THR A 308 -4.22 -8.84 -19.54
N GLU A 309 -3.03 -9.10 -20.10
CA GLU A 309 -2.56 -10.46 -20.39
C GLU A 309 -1.91 -11.12 -19.17
N SER A 310 -1.04 -10.38 -18.47
CA SER A 310 -0.22 -10.93 -17.38
C SER A 310 -0.79 -10.70 -15.98
N ALA A 311 -1.82 -9.85 -15.84
CA ALA A 311 -2.36 -9.35 -14.57
C ALA A 311 -1.30 -8.69 -13.65
N ARG A 312 -0.16 -8.28 -14.20
CA ARG A 312 0.85 -7.51 -13.46
C ARG A 312 0.36 -6.08 -13.28
N ALA A 313 0.48 -5.56 -12.06
CA ALA A 313 0.14 -4.16 -11.80
C ALA A 313 1.06 -3.22 -12.57
N ILE A 314 0.46 -2.15 -13.10
CA ILE A 314 1.17 -1.05 -13.74
C ILE A 314 1.08 0.14 -12.79
N THR A 315 2.23 0.66 -12.38
CA THR A 315 2.30 1.85 -11.53
C THR A 315 1.86 3.09 -12.29
N THR A 316 1.47 4.13 -11.57
CA THR A 316 1.03 5.41 -12.15
C THR A 316 2.08 6.00 -13.08
N GLU A 317 3.36 5.92 -12.71
CA GLU A 317 4.48 6.36 -13.52
C GLU A 317 4.82 5.43 -14.68
N GLY A 318 4.30 4.20 -14.68
CA GLY A 318 4.46 3.20 -15.74
C GLY A 318 3.37 3.24 -16.81
N LEU A 319 2.23 3.91 -16.58
CA LEU A 319 1.13 3.98 -17.54
C LEU A 319 1.52 4.73 -18.83
N ARG A 320 1.25 4.14 -19.99
CA ARG A 320 1.55 4.72 -21.31
C ARG A 320 0.38 4.54 -22.27
N TYR A 321 0.28 5.44 -23.24
CA TYR A 321 -0.64 5.33 -24.37
C TYR A 321 -0.55 3.94 -25.03
N GLY A 322 -1.71 3.38 -25.39
CA GLY A 322 -1.80 2.13 -26.14
C GLY A 322 -1.72 0.85 -25.30
N PHE A 323 -1.41 0.94 -24.00
CA PHE A 323 -1.42 -0.23 -23.12
C PHE A 323 -2.83 -0.79 -22.99
N ARG A 324 -2.96 -2.12 -23.07
CA ARG A 324 -4.20 -2.84 -22.77
C ARG A 324 -4.23 -3.16 -21.29
N VAL A 325 -5.26 -2.66 -20.61
CA VAL A 325 -5.35 -2.71 -19.16
C VAL A 325 -6.70 -3.22 -18.69
N THR A 326 -6.65 -3.93 -17.56
CA THR A 326 -7.82 -4.28 -16.77
C THR A 326 -7.78 -3.50 -15.46
N VAL A 327 -8.82 -2.74 -15.17
CA VAL A 327 -8.98 -2.01 -13.91
C VAL A 327 -9.79 -2.87 -12.95
N ILE A 328 -9.27 -3.08 -11.74
CA ILE A 328 -9.93 -3.84 -10.68
C ILE A 328 -10.17 -2.99 -9.45
N GLY A 329 -11.22 -3.32 -8.71
CA GLY A 329 -11.51 -2.81 -7.37
C GLY A 329 -11.28 -3.90 -6.32
N ILE A 330 -10.67 -3.57 -5.18
CA ILE A 330 -10.58 -4.47 -4.02
C ILE A 330 -11.17 -3.75 -2.81
N PRO A 331 -12.20 -4.32 -2.14
CA PRO A 331 -12.78 -3.69 -0.96
C PRO A 331 -11.77 -3.57 0.17
N THR A 332 -11.78 -2.43 0.85
CA THR A 332 -10.86 -2.12 1.94
C THR A 332 -11.28 -2.80 3.26
N PRO A 333 -10.35 -3.12 4.19
CA PRO A 333 -10.69 -3.67 5.50
C PRO A 333 -11.55 -2.73 6.37
N GLU A 334 -12.29 -3.29 7.32
CA GLU A 334 -13.26 -2.55 8.15
C GLU A 334 -12.60 -1.42 8.96
N ILE A 335 -11.38 -1.62 9.44
CA ILE A 335 -10.60 -0.61 10.14
C ILE A 335 -10.41 0.66 9.28
N MET A 336 -10.51 0.55 7.96
CA MET A 336 -10.36 1.69 7.05
C MET A 336 -11.68 2.38 6.69
N ARG A 337 -12.81 1.91 7.26
CA ARG A 337 -14.16 2.39 6.96
C ARG A 337 -14.79 3.19 8.10
N THR A 338 -14.10 3.36 9.24
CA THR A 338 -14.65 4.11 10.38
C THR A 338 -14.78 5.61 10.05
N PRO A 339 -15.65 6.36 10.75
CA PRO A 339 -15.77 7.80 10.52
C PRO A 339 -14.45 8.58 10.65
N GLU A 340 -13.57 8.17 11.57
CA GLU A 340 -12.25 8.77 11.77
C GLU A 340 -11.32 8.45 10.59
N ALA A 341 -11.31 7.20 10.13
CA ALA A 341 -10.52 6.78 8.97
C ALA A 341 -10.98 7.49 7.69
N LEU A 342 -12.29 7.65 7.48
CA LEU A 342 -12.85 8.33 6.31
C LEU A 342 -12.60 9.85 6.29
N LYS A 343 -12.29 10.48 7.43
CA LYS A 343 -11.83 11.88 7.43
C LYS A 343 -10.46 12.04 6.76
N VAL A 344 -9.64 10.99 6.75
CA VAL A 344 -8.27 10.99 6.22
C VAL A 344 -8.19 10.31 4.86
N TRP A 345 -8.89 9.20 4.67
CA TRP A 345 -8.86 8.42 3.43
C TRP A 345 -10.10 8.53 2.55
N GLY A 346 -11.13 9.23 3.02
CA GLY A 346 -12.36 9.40 2.25
C GLY A 346 -12.13 10.26 1.00
N PRO A 347 -12.99 10.13 -0.03
CA PRO A 347 -12.84 10.87 -1.28
C PRO A 347 -12.76 12.40 -1.09
N ARG A 348 -13.47 12.92 -0.08
CA ARG A 348 -13.49 14.35 0.26
C ARG A 348 -12.13 14.90 0.70
N TYR A 349 -11.29 14.10 1.38
CA TYR A 349 -9.93 14.52 1.73
C TYR A 349 -9.11 14.86 0.48
N PHE A 350 -9.29 14.08 -0.58
CA PHE A 350 -8.64 14.27 -1.87
C PHE A 350 -9.36 15.24 -2.81
N ASN A 351 -10.29 16.06 -2.29
CA ASN A 351 -11.08 17.01 -3.08
C ASN A 351 -11.86 16.34 -4.23
N LEU A 352 -12.36 15.13 -4.00
CA LEU A 352 -13.28 14.46 -4.93
C LEU A 352 -14.72 14.84 -4.56
N GLU A 353 -15.53 15.18 -5.56
CA GLU A 353 -16.94 15.57 -5.40
C GLU A 353 -17.87 14.35 -5.23
N THR A 354 -17.51 13.43 -4.34
CA THR A 354 -18.29 12.22 -4.07
C THR A 354 -18.10 11.79 -2.62
N ASP A 355 -19.06 11.02 -2.10
CA ASP A 355 -18.94 10.39 -0.80
C ASP A 355 -18.45 8.96 -0.96
N TYR A 356 -17.86 8.41 0.11
CA TYR A 356 -17.45 7.03 0.09
C TYR A 356 -18.68 6.12 0.05
N ILE A 357 -18.78 5.32 -1.01
CA ILE A 357 -19.74 4.23 -1.13
C ILE A 357 -18.91 2.99 -1.39
N PRO A 358 -18.93 1.99 -0.48
CA PRO A 358 -18.16 0.76 -0.64
C PRO A 358 -18.46 0.06 -1.97
N LEU A 359 -17.46 -0.62 -2.54
CA LEU A 359 -17.61 -1.42 -3.76
C LEU A 359 -18.77 -2.41 -3.66
N GLU A 360 -19.00 -3.00 -2.48
CA GLU A 360 -20.10 -3.95 -2.27
C GLU A 360 -21.48 -3.32 -2.46
N MET A 361 -21.61 -2.03 -2.15
CA MET A 361 -22.84 -1.25 -2.34
C MET A 361 -22.93 -0.65 -3.74
N ARG A 362 -21.81 -0.28 -4.37
CA ARG A 362 -21.79 0.20 -5.76
C ARG A 362 -22.10 -0.91 -6.78
N HIS A 363 -21.71 -2.15 -6.49
CA HIS A 363 -21.82 -3.29 -7.43
C HIS A 363 -22.64 -4.47 -6.89
N PRO A 364 -23.88 -4.27 -6.40
CA PRO A 364 -24.63 -5.31 -5.69
C PRO A 364 -24.95 -6.54 -6.55
N ALA A 365 -25.08 -6.35 -7.88
CA ALA A 365 -25.31 -7.47 -8.80
C ALA A 365 -24.12 -8.44 -8.85
N PHE A 366 -22.89 -7.93 -8.83
CA PHE A 366 -21.68 -8.73 -8.83
C PHE A 366 -21.55 -9.53 -7.54
N TYR A 367 -21.67 -8.87 -6.39
CA TYR A 367 -21.50 -9.51 -5.08
C TYR A 367 -22.61 -10.50 -4.75
N ARG A 368 -23.86 -10.28 -5.22
CA ARG A 368 -24.94 -11.29 -5.12
C ARG A 368 -24.66 -12.54 -5.96
N LYS A 369 -24.24 -12.37 -7.22
CA LYS A 369 -23.92 -13.51 -8.12
C LYS A 369 -22.75 -14.34 -7.61
N ALA A 370 -21.79 -13.70 -6.93
CA ALA A 370 -20.66 -14.37 -6.31
C ALA A 370 -21.04 -15.29 -5.12
N LYS A 371 -22.32 -15.40 -4.73
CA LYS A 371 -22.80 -16.16 -3.56
C LYS A 371 -22.15 -15.74 -2.24
N LEU A 372 -21.72 -14.49 -2.15
CA LEU A 372 -21.30 -13.91 -0.87
C LEU A 372 -22.58 -13.72 -0.03
N SER A 373 -22.79 -14.65 0.92
CA SER A 373 -23.99 -14.87 1.73
C SER A 373 -24.56 -13.60 2.40
N PRO A 374 -25.89 -13.54 2.65
CA PRO A 374 -26.61 -12.43 3.31
C PRO A 374 -26.12 -12.04 4.72
N ASP A 375 -25.19 -12.78 5.34
CA ASP A 375 -24.65 -12.49 6.68
C ASP A 375 -23.88 -11.15 6.78
N LYS A 376 -23.69 -10.46 5.65
CA LYS A 376 -23.18 -9.09 5.65
C LYS A 376 -24.21 -8.01 5.33
N GLU A 377 -25.46 -8.33 4.95
CA GLU A 377 -26.51 -7.31 4.77
C GLU A 377 -26.80 -6.55 6.08
N GLY A 378 -26.58 -7.17 7.23
CA GLY A 378 -26.64 -6.51 8.55
C GLY A 378 -25.39 -5.70 8.93
N LYS A 379 -24.23 -5.97 8.33
CA LYS A 379 -22.96 -5.28 8.63
C LYS A 379 -22.72 -4.04 7.78
N TYR A 380 -23.33 -3.95 6.60
CA TYR A 380 -23.13 -2.83 5.66
C TYR A 380 -24.21 -1.73 5.78
N ARG A 381 -24.95 -1.66 6.90
CA ARG A 381 -26.09 -0.74 7.10
C ARG A 381 -26.06 0.25 8.28
N PRO A 382 -24.94 0.65 8.91
CA PRO A 382 -24.91 1.90 9.66
C PRO A 382 -24.31 2.95 8.72
N HIS A 383 -25.05 3.85 8.06
CA HIS A 383 -25.22 5.23 8.56
C HIS A 383 -26.17 6.07 7.69
N LEU A 384 -27.02 5.48 6.84
CA LEU A 384 -28.02 6.23 6.05
C LEU A 384 -29.42 6.19 6.68
N ARG A 385 -29.50 6.50 7.97
CA ARG A 385 -30.77 6.85 8.63
C ARG A 385 -30.57 8.04 9.56
N SER A 386 -30.67 9.23 8.99
CA SER A 386 -31.35 10.38 9.58
C SER A 386 -31.51 11.44 8.48
N SER A 387 -32.70 11.44 7.89
CA SER A 387 -33.32 12.61 7.25
C SER A 387 -33.44 13.77 8.22
#